data_AF-A0A416TVY7-F1
#
_entry.id   AF-A0A416TVY7-F1
#
_cell.length_a   1.000
_cell.length_b   1.000
_cell.length_c   1.000
_cell.angle_alpha   90.00
_cell.angle_beta   90.00
_cell.angle_gamma   90.00
#
_symmetry.space_group_name_H-M   'P 1'
#
loop_
_entity.id
_entity.type
_entity.pdbx_description
1 polymer ?
#
loop_
_entity_poly.entity_id
_entity_poly.type
_entity_poly.pdbx_seq_one_letter_code
_entity_poly.pdbx_strand_id
1 'polypeptide(L)'
;MNDITKLCDEMENCRKRSNCQFNEIVCVKKYLNEYIQDDYNNLLKLKTQADIYIENEKNELMLWNYFIFVCSFILSSFVAASNMAEKINLGKNMYILSVLNLDLLKFIAGLLLVISVAHFSYVHYKKKSAARKEWVRYIKAVLQDIEKNEFKNEVIT
;
A
#
# COMPACT_ATOMS: atom_id res chain seq x y z
N MET A 1 15.14 -2.10 -6.45
CA MET A 1 14.84 -1.72 -5.05
C MET A 1 15.35 -0.30 -4.88
N ASN A 2 14.47 0.66 -4.57
CA ASN A 2 14.83 2.08 -4.60
C ASN A 2 15.63 2.46 -3.34
N ASP A 3 16.57 3.39 -3.49
CA ASP A 3 17.45 3.87 -2.40
C ASP A 3 16.62 4.35 -1.20
N ILE A 4 15.52 5.07 -1.46
CA ILE A 4 14.60 5.53 -0.42
C ILE A 4 13.97 4.39 0.39
N THR A 5 13.66 3.26 -0.24
CA THR A 5 13.06 2.11 0.43
C THR A 5 14.04 1.40 1.34
N LYS A 6 15.32 1.39 0.95
CA LYS A 6 16.42 0.86 1.75
C LYS A 6 16.68 1.76 2.97
N LEU A 7 16.76 3.09 2.78
CA LEU A 7 16.86 4.05 3.88
C LEU A 7 15.72 3.89 4.89
N CYS A 8 14.47 3.77 4.42
CA CYS A 8 13.33 3.57 5.32
C CYS A 8 13.44 2.26 6.12
N ASP A 9 13.88 1.16 5.51
CA ASP A 9 14.05 -0.12 6.20
C ASP A 9 15.19 -0.05 7.23
N GLU A 10 16.28 0.65 6.94
CA GLU A 10 17.39 0.87 7.88
C GLU A 10 16.97 1.73 9.07
N MET A 11 16.26 2.83 8.83
CA MET A 11 15.70 3.68 9.87
C MET A 11 14.70 2.93 10.76
N GLU A 12 13.82 2.14 10.15
CA GLU A 12 12.84 1.32 10.88
C GLU A 12 13.51 0.24 11.74
N ASN A 13 14.56 -0.40 11.22
CA ASN A 13 15.34 -1.38 11.98
C ASN A 13 16.12 -0.72 13.12
N CYS A 14 16.61 0.51 12.92
CA CYS A 14 17.26 1.30 13.97
C CYS A 14 16.25 1.63 15.08
N ARG A 15 15.07 2.15 14.73
CA ARG A 15 13.97 2.47 15.66
C ARG A 15 13.57 1.27 16.52
N LYS A 16 13.50 0.07 15.94
CA LYS A 16 13.20 -1.18 16.66
C LYS A 16 14.29 -1.65 17.63
N ARG A 17 15.55 -1.28 17.38
CA ARG A 17 16.69 -1.65 18.23
C ARG A 17 16.92 -0.63 19.34
N SER A 18 16.56 0.63 19.12
CA SER A 18 16.72 1.71 20.08
C SER A 18 15.55 1.74 21.08
N ASN A 19 15.75 1.16 22.27
CA ASN A 19 14.76 1.13 23.37
C ASN A 19 14.53 2.50 24.08
N CYS A 20 15.02 3.63 23.55
CA CYS A 20 14.98 4.95 24.21
C CYS A 20 14.68 6.10 23.22
N GLN A 21 14.27 7.27 23.76
CA GLN A 21 13.85 8.51 23.08
C GLN A 21 14.51 8.73 21.72
N PHE A 22 13.85 8.21 20.69
CA PHE A 22 14.28 8.31 19.32
C PHE A 22 13.63 9.55 18.72
N ASN A 23 14.43 10.51 18.23
CA ASN A 23 13.91 11.66 17.49
C ASN A 23 14.07 11.38 15.99
N GLU A 24 12.95 11.15 15.32
CA GLU A 24 12.89 10.77 13.91
C GLU A 24 13.53 11.81 13.01
N ILE A 25 13.30 13.09 13.27
CA ILE A 25 13.80 14.19 12.45
C ILE A 25 15.32 14.29 12.53
N VAL A 26 15.89 14.21 13.74
CA VAL A 26 17.34 14.29 13.94
C VAL A 26 18.05 13.10 13.31
N CYS A 27 17.47 11.89 13.44
CA CYS A 27 18.03 10.68 12.86
C CYS A 27 18.01 10.75 11.32
N VAL A 28 16.87 11.13 10.75
CA VAL A 28 16.72 11.29 9.30
C VAL A 28 17.70 12.33 8.76
N LYS A 29 17.86 13.46 9.45
CA LYS A 29 18.82 14.51 9.07
C LYS A 29 20.26 14.00 9.04
N LYS A 30 20.67 13.22 10.04
CA LYS A 30 22.01 12.61 10.05
C LYS A 30 22.21 11.65 8.86
N TYR A 31 21.27 10.72 8.66
CA TYR A 31 21.35 9.75 7.56
C TYR A 31 21.35 10.40 6.18
N LEU A 32 20.53 11.44 6.00
CA LEU A 32 20.46 12.17 4.74
C LEU A 32 21.74 12.96 4.46
N ASN A 33 22.31 13.64 5.46
CA ASN A 33 23.57 14.38 5.27
C ASN A 33 24.73 13.42 4.91
N GLU A 34 24.80 12.25 5.56
CA GLU A 34 25.79 11.21 5.21
C GLU A 34 25.61 10.65 3.80
N TYR A 35 24.36 10.56 3.32
CA TYR A 35 24.04 10.04 1.98
C TYR A 35 24.22 11.08 0.88
N ILE A 36 23.82 12.33 1.13
CA ILE A 36 23.85 13.42 0.15
C ILE A 36 25.28 13.90 -0.08
N GLN A 37 26.11 13.97 0.97
CA GLN A 37 27.52 14.40 0.90
C GLN A 37 27.70 15.74 0.16
N ASP A 38 26.82 16.71 0.43
CA ASP A 38 26.76 18.02 -0.24
C ASP A 38 26.53 17.95 -1.77
N ASP A 39 26.17 16.79 -2.33
CA ASP A 39 25.82 16.65 -3.75
C ASP A 39 24.33 16.92 -3.98
N TYR A 40 24.04 18.09 -4.57
CA TYR A 40 22.69 18.51 -4.93
C TYR A 40 21.96 17.50 -5.84
N ASN A 41 22.67 16.74 -6.69
CA ASN A 41 22.04 15.72 -7.54
C ASN A 41 21.50 14.55 -6.70
N ASN A 42 22.21 14.16 -5.63
CA ASN A 42 21.75 13.12 -4.72
C ASN A 42 20.52 13.57 -3.92
N LEU A 43 20.49 14.84 -3.51
CA LEU A 43 19.32 15.46 -2.90
C LEU A 43 18.11 15.42 -3.85
N LEU A 44 18.29 15.87 -5.09
CA LEU A 44 17.22 15.91 -6.09
C LEU A 44 16.71 14.50 -6.40
N LYS A 45 17.61 13.53 -6.56
CA LYS A 45 17.27 12.12 -6.77
C LYS A 45 16.41 11.57 -5.63
N LEU A 46 16.77 11.82 -4.37
CA LEU A 46 16.00 11.38 -3.20
C LEU A 46 14.63 12.05 -3.12
N LYS A 47 14.56 13.36 -3.41
CA LYS A 47 13.30 14.12 -3.45
C LYS A 47 12.33 13.54 -4.48
N THR A 48 12.82 13.26 -5.70
CA THR A 48 12.02 12.62 -6.76
C THR A 48 11.58 11.21 -6.37
N GLN A 49 12.46 10.41 -5.77
CA GLN A 49 12.09 9.07 -5.29
C GLN A 49 11.02 9.12 -4.18
N ALA A 50 11.05 10.12 -3.30
CA ALA A 50 10.05 10.33 -2.26
C ALA A 50 8.69 10.67 -2.87
N ASP A 51 8.65 11.55 -3.87
CA ASP A 51 7.42 11.93 -4.54
C ASP A 51 6.80 10.76 -5.32
N ILE A 52 7.62 10.02 -6.08
CA ILE A 52 7.17 8.80 -6.80
C ILE A 52 6.61 7.75 -5.82
N TYR A 53 7.25 7.59 -4.65
CA TYR A 53 6.77 6.64 -3.64
C TYR A 53 5.37 7.01 -3.12
N ILE A 54 5.16 8.30 -2.81
CA ILE A 54 3.88 8.82 -2.32
C ILE A 54 2.79 8.70 -3.40
N GLU A 55 3.14 8.93 -4.66
CA GLU A 55 2.19 8.83 -5.78
C GLU A 55 1.79 7.37 -6.08
N ASN A 56 2.76 6.47 -6.20
CA ASN A 56 2.51 5.05 -6.43
C ASN A 56 1.65 4.43 -5.33
N GLU A 57 1.84 4.85 -4.08
CA GLU A 57 1.01 4.40 -2.96
C GLU A 57 -0.48 4.77 -3.16
N LYS A 58 -0.78 6.00 -3.59
CA LYS A 58 -2.16 6.43 -3.87
C LYS A 58 -2.78 5.56 -4.96
N ASN A 59 -2.02 5.27 -5.99
CA ASN A 59 -2.44 4.42 -7.10
C ASN A 59 -2.71 2.97 -6.64
N GLU A 60 -1.85 2.40 -5.80
CA GLU A 60 -2.07 1.07 -5.21
C GLU A 60 -3.36 1.01 -4.36
N LEU A 61 -3.62 2.03 -3.53
CA LEU A 61 -4.85 2.11 -2.73
C LEU A 61 -6.11 2.20 -3.60
N MET A 62 -6.07 2.96 -4.70
CA MET A 62 -7.19 3.02 -5.66
C MET A 62 -7.46 1.66 -6.31
N LEU A 63 -6.40 0.94 -6.70
CA LEU A 63 -6.51 -0.35 -7.38
C LEU A 63 -7.14 -1.43 -6.48
N TRP A 64 -6.81 -1.42 -5.18
CA TRP A 64 -7.46 -2.28 -4.18
C TRP A 64 -8.94 -1.95 -3.96
N ASN A 65 -9.29 -0.67 -3.88
CA ASN A 65 -10.69 -0.27 -3.74
C ASN A 65 -11.51 -0.70 -4.96
N TYR A 66 -10.93 -0.57 -6.15
CA TYR A 66 -11.54 -1.05 -7.39
C TYR A 66 -11.74 -2.56 -7.40
N PHE A 67 -10.75 -3.33 -6.97
CA PHE A 67 -10.85 -4.79 -6.87
C PHE A 67 -12.00 -5.22 -5.95
N ILE A 68 -12.11 -4.63 -4.76
CA ILE A 68 -13.19 -4.91 -3.80
C ILE A 68 -14.56 -4.58 -4.40
N PHE A 69 -14.67 -3.47 -5.13
CA PHE A 69 -15.90 -3.08 -5.80
C PHE A 69 -16.34 -4.10 -6.86
N VAL A 70 -15.42 -4.56 -7.72
CA VAL A 70 -15.70 -5.58 -8.76
C VAL A 70 -16.15 -6.90 -8.13
N CYS A 71 -15.46 -7.38 -7.08
CA CYS A 71 -15.87 -8.59 -6.38
C CYS A 71 -17.27 -8.46 -5.77
N SER A 72 -17.58 -7.31 -5.17
CA SER A 72 -18.90 -7.05 -4.56
C SER A 72 -20.01 -7.03 -5.61
N PHE A 73 -19.74 -6.48 -6.79
CA PHE A 73 -20.69 -6.44 -7.91
C PHE A 73 -20.96 -7.84 -8.51
N ILE A 74 -19.94 -8.67 -8.66
CA ILE A 74 -20.11 -10.06 -9.14
C ILE A 74 -20.95 -10.86 -8.14
N LEU A 75 -20.67 -10.73 -6.84
CA LEU A 75 -21.45 -11.41 -5.81
C LEU A 75 -22.92 -10.96 -5.80
N SER A 76 -23.19 -9.66 -5.91
CA SER A 76 -24.57 -9.15 -5.89
C SER A 76 -25.37 -9.56 -7.12
N SER A 77 -24.76 -9.54 -8.30
CA SER A 77 -25.39 -10.01 -9.55
C SER A 77 -25.71 -11.50 -9.51
N PHE A 78 -24.82 -12.32 -8.94
CA PHE A 78 -25.07 -13.75 -8.79
C PHE A 78 -26.21 -14.05 -7.81
N VAL A 79 -26.25 -13.35 -6.67
CA VAL A 79 -27.36 -13.45 -5.70
C VAL A 79 -28.69 -13.00 -6.31
N ALA A 80 -28.68 -11.93 -7.11
CA ALA A 80 -29.88 -11.49 -7.82
C ALA A 80 -30.37 -12.55 -8.82
N ALA A 81 -29.45 -13.18 -9.57
CA ALA A 81 -29.78 -14.25 -10.51
C ALA A 81 -30.35 -15.50 -9.82
N SER A 82 -29.78 -15.92 -8.68
CA SER A 82 -30.32 -17.05 -7.89
C SER A 82 -31.73 -16.74 -7.37
N ASN A 83 -31.97 -15.53 -6.86
CA ASN A 83 -33.28 -15.12 -6.36
C ASN A 83 -34.35 -15.07 -7.46
N MET A 84 -33.97 -14.70 -8.69
CA MET A 84 -34.90 -14.74 -9.84
C MET A 84 -35.16 -16.17 -10.30
N ALA A 85 -34.13 -17.03 -10.34
CA ALA A 85 -34.29 -18.44 -10.71
C ALA A 85 -35.21 -19.19 -9.74
N GLU A 86 -35.13 -18.90 -8.43
CA GLU A 86 -36.03 -19.49 -7.42
C GLU A 86 -37.50 -19.09 -7.66
N LYS A 87 -37.76 -17.82 -7.99
CA LYS A 87 -39.12 -17.33 -8.29
C LYS A 87 -39.70 -17.95 -9.56
N ILE A 88 -38.87 -18.29 -10.55
CA ILE A 88 -39.31 -18.87 -11.83
C ILE A 88 -39.53 -20.39 -11.73
N ASN A 89 -38.82 -21.09 -10.83
CA ASN A 89 -38.81 -22.56 -10.75
C ASN A 89 -39.82 -23.21 -9.78
N LEU A 90 -40.92 -22.53 -9.43
CA LEU A 90 -42.00 -23.05 -8.57
C LEU A 90 -42.73 -24.32 -9.08
N GLY A 91 -42.22 -25.03 -10.10
CA GLY A 91 -42.89 -26.20 -10.68
C GLY A 91 -42.03 -27.36 -11.20
N LYS A 92 -40.69 -27.29 -11.32
CA LYS A 92 -39.91 -28.42 -11.88
C LYS A 92 -38.52 -28.60 -11.24
N ASN A 93 -38.32 -29.81 -10.72
CA ASN A 93 -37.06 -30.48 -10.35
C ASN A 93 -36.20 -29.88 -9.22
N MET A 94 -36.48 -30.38 -8.01
CA MET A 94 -35.67 -30.24 -6.79
C MET A 94 -34.18 -30.58 -6.97
N TYR A 95 -33.84 -31.48 -7.91
CA TYR A 95 -32.46 -31.91 -8.22
C TYR A 95 -31.63 -30.84 -8.95
N ILE A 96 -32.25 -30.06 -9.85
CA ILE A 96 -31.55 -28.98 -10.57
C ILE A 96 -31.25 -27.83 -9.61
N LEU A 97 -32.17 -27.55 -8.68
CA LEU A 97 -31.98 -26.56 -7.63
C LEU A 97 -30.83 -26.96 -6.68
N SER A 98 -30.71 -28.24 -6.32
CA SER A 98 -29.62 -28.71 -5.45
C SER A 98 -28.24 -28.67 -6.13
N VAL A 99 -28.16 -28.97 -7.44
CA VAL A 99 -26.89 -28.91 -8.20
C VAL A 99 -26.42 -27.46 -8.35
N LEU A 100 -27.31 -26.53 -8.71
CA LEU A 100 -26.99 -25.11 -8.80
C LEU A 100 -26.53 -24.52 -7.46
N ASN A 101 -27.11 -24.96 -6.35
CA ASN A 101 -26.71 -24.54 -5.01
C ASN A 101 -25.32 -25.04 -4.60
N LEU A 102 -24.91 -26.24 -5.03
CA LEU A 102 -23.58 -26.78 -4.74
C LEU A 102 -22.48 -26.07 -5.55
N ASP A 103 -22.75 -25.72 -6.81
CA ASP A 103 -21.79 -24.99 -7.64
C ASP A 103 -21.66 -23.52 -7.19
N LEU A 104 -22.77 -22.91 -6.78
CA LEU A 104 -22.76 -21.61 -6.10
C LEU A 104 -21.91 -21.65 -4.82
N LEU A 105 -22.09 -22.66 -3.98
CA LEU A 105 -21.33 -22.78 -2.72
C LEU A 105 -19.82 -22.92 -2.98
N LYS A 106 -19.41 -23.70 -3.98
CA LYS A 106 -18.00 -23.84 -4.39
C LYS A 106 -17.44 -22.52 -4.93
N PHE A 107 -18.23 -21.79 -5.72
CA PHE A 107 -17.83 -20.48 -6.24
C PHE A 107 -17.61 -19.46 -5.12
N ILE A 108 -18.55 -19.38 -4.16
CA ILE A 108 -18.43 -18.52 -2.98
C ILE A 108 -17.22 -18.94 -2.14
N ALA A 109 -17.03 -20.24 -1.87
CA ALA A 109 -15.89 -20.74 -1.10
C ALA A 109 -14.55 -20.40 -1.79
N GLY A 110 -14.48 -20.53 -3.12
CA GLY A 110 -13.31 -20.13 -3.91
C GLY A 110 -13.03 -18.63 -3.82
N LEU A 111 -14.06 -17.79 -3.93
CA LEU A 111 -13.95 -16.34 -3.75
C LEU A 111 -13.46 -15.96 -2.36
N LEU A 112 -14.00 -16.58 -1.30
CA LEU A 112 -13.58 -16.35 0.08
C LEU A 112 -12.11 -16.74 0.30
N LEU A 113 -11.65 -17.85 -0.29
CA LEU A 113 -10.24 -18.23 -0.25
C LEU A 113 -9.34 -17.19 -0.93
N VAL A 114 -9.70 -16.74 -2.14
CA VAL A 114 -8.94 -15.69 -2.84
C VAL A 114 -8.91 -14.39 -2.03
N ILE A 115 -10.05 -13.96 -1.48
CA ILE A 115 -10.14 -12.78 -0.63
C ILE A 115 -9.28 -12.94 0.63
N SER A 116 -9.27 -14.12 1.26
CA SER A 116 -8.48 -14.37 2.48
C SER A 116 -6.97 -14.29 2.22
N VAL A 117 -6.49 -14.86 1.11
CA VAL A 117 -5.08 -14.82 0.70
C VAL A 117 -4.68 -13.39 0.31
N ALA A 118 -5.54 -12.70 -0.44
CA ALA A 118 -5.36 -11.30 -0.81
C ALA A 118 -5.31 -10.40 0.43
N HIS A 119 -6.22 -10.60 1.39
CA HIS A 119 -6.26 -9.84 2.65
C HIS A 119 -5.02 -10.11 3.51
N PHE A 120 -4.58 -11.35 3.66
CA PHE A 120 -3.37 -11.68 4.41
C PHE A 120 -2.13 -11.01 3.80
N SER A 121 -1.99 -11.11 2.48
CA SER A 121 -0.90 -10.47 1.72
C SER A 121 -0.95 -8.95 1.86
N TYR A 122 -2.16 -8.37 1.77
CA TYR A 122 -2.40 -6.95 1.95
C TYR A 122 -2.07 -6.47 3.38
N VAL A 123 -2.50 -7.18 4.43
CA VAL A 123 -2.20 -6.81 5.82
C VAL A 123 -0.70 -6.82 6.08
N HIS A 124 -0.01 -7.87 5.62
CA HIS A 124 1.42 -8.00 5.82
C HIS A 124 2.21 -6.94 5.03
N TYR A 125 1.79 -6.65 3.81
CA TYR A 125 2.33 -5.56 2.98
C TYR A 125 2.04 -4.19 3.60
N LYS A 126 0.81 -3.95 4.06
CA LYS A 126 0.34 -2.69 4.66
C LYS A 126 1.10 -2.34 5.93
N LYS A 127 1.43 -3.31 6.79
CA LYS A 127 2.21 -3.06 8.00
C LYS A 127 3.62 -2.54 7.67
N LYS A 128 4.30 -3.17 6.70
CA LYS A 128 5.63 -2.72 6.24
C LYS A 128 5.55 -1.39 5.49
N SER A 129 4.53 -1.23 4.66
CA SER A 129 4.26 -0.02 3.90
C SER A 129 3.96 1.17 4.83
N ALA A 130 3.15 1.00 5.88
CA ALA A 130 2.80 2.07 6.82
C ALA A 130 4.03 2.69 7.52
N ALA A 131 4.95 1.86 8.01
CA ALA A 131 6.20 2.34 8.58
C ALA A 131 7.03 3.10 7.53
N ARG A 132 7.17 2.56 6.32
CA ARG A 132 7.89 3.25 5.24
C ARG A 132 7.26 4.58 4.85
N LYS A 133 5.93 4.71 4.84
CA LYS A 133 5.23 5.98 4.56
C LYS A 133 5.58 7.06 5.56
N GLU A 134 5.61 6.68 6.84
CA GLU A 134 5.98 7.56 7.93
C GLU A 134 7.40 8.10 7.70
N TRP A 135 8.36 7.20 7.43
CA TRP A 135 9.74 7.56 7.13
C TRP A 135 9.89 8.44 5.88
N VAL A 136 9.18 8.13 4.79
CA VAL A 136 9.22 8.94 3.56
C VAL A 136 8.74 10.37 3.81
N ARG A 137 7.76 10.58 4.71
CA ARG A 137 7.32 11.93 5.09
C ARG A 137 8.39 12.68 5.88
N TYR A 138 9.04 12.03 6.84
CA TYR A 138 10.16 12.63 7.56
C TYR A 138 11.32 12.96 6.62
N ILE A 139 11.68 12.04 5.72
CA ILE A 139 12.70 12.25 4.68
C ILE A 139 12.33 13.47 3.83
N LYS A 140 11.09 13.58 3.35
CA LYS A 140 10.66 14.71 2.54
C LYS A 140 10.75 16.05 3.29
N ALA A 141 10.33 16.08 4.56
CA ALA A 141 10.41 17.29 5.37
C ALA A 141 11.87 17.73 5.61
N VAL A 142 12.76 16.78 5.88
CA VAL A 142 14.18 17.07 6.11
C VAL A 142 14.90 17.45 4.81
N LEU A 143 14.58 16.81 3.68
CA LEU A 143 15.12 17.22 2.38
C LEU A 143 14.75 18.67 2.04
N GLN A 144 13.53 19.10 2.37
CA GLN A 144 13.11 20.50 2.20
C GLN A 144 13.86 21.47 3.13
N ASP A 145 14.18 21.04 4.36
CA ASP A 145 14.99 21.82 5.30
C ASP A 145 16.44 21.96 4.79
N ILE A 146 17.05 20.86 4.34
CA ILE A 146 18.41 20.83 3.76
C ILE A 146 18.47 21.72 2.51
N GLU A 147 17.56 21.54 1.55
CA GLU A 147 17.49 22.35 0.32
C GLU A 147 17.41 23.85 0.63
N LYS A 148 16.62 24.22 1.66
CA LYS A 148 16.44 25.63 2.05
C LYS A 148 17.66 26.22 2.78
N ASN A 149 18.34 25.43 3.61
CA ASN A 149 19.40 25.93 4.49
C ASN A 149 20.80 25.83 3.87
N GLU A 150 21.04 24.80 3.05
CA GLU A 150 22.38 24.48 2.53
C GLU A 150 22.53 24.91 1.05
N PHE A 151 21.49 24.75 0.22
CA PHE A 151 21.60 24.97 -1.24
C PHE A 151 20.93 26.26 -1.74
N LYS A 152 20.05 26.88 -0.96
CA LYS A 152 19.34 28.10 -1.37
C LYS A 152 20.26 29.35 -1.45
N ASN A 153 21.44 29.30 -0.82
CA ASN A 153 22.43 30.38 -0.87
C ASN A 153 23.42 30.26 -2.04
N GLU A 154 23.50 29.11 -2.71
CA GLU A 154 24.40 28.91 -3.86
C GLU A 154 23.78 29.34 -5.20
N VAL A 155 22.45 29.44 -5.29
CA VAL A 155 21.74 29.78 -6.55
C VAL A 155 21.69 31.30 -6.82
N ILE A 156 22.13 32.13 -5.86
CA ILE A 156 22.05 33.61 -5.96
C ILE A 156 23.45 34.25 -6.19
N THR A 157 24.51 33.45 -6.31
CA THR A 157 25.87 33.92 -6.67
C THR A 157 26.27 33.41 -8.04
#